data_AF-A0A3C1YDZ9-F1
#
_entry.id   AF-A0A3C1YDZ9-F1
#
_cell.length_a   1.000
_cell.length_b   1.000
_cell.length_c   1.000
_cell.angle_alpha   90.00
_cell.angle_beta   90.00
_cell.angle_gamma   90.00
#
_symmetry.space_group_name_H-M   'P 1'
#
loop_
_entity.id
_entity.type
_entity.pdbx_description
1 polymer ?
#
loop_
_entity_poly.entity_id
_entity_poly.type
_entity_poly.pdbx_seq_one_letter_code
_entity_poly.pdbx_strand_id
1 'polypeptide(L)'
;MRTLLVILMIIMVIALVVIALLNSDVVTVNYLFGQITLNLFTVILWSVLFGVVGMTFFMIYRSIHNYIKTESERALKKELLHRLKTLEDENRQLEGELSMLQREKKLAAEKIRADLEAEKNKLKDELARQQKERDEEVARSLAELELEKNAIEELERLEGELNRQIKEHKHAETGETVLPLEKKGIFDFLKRG
;
A
#
# COMPACT_ATOMS: atom_id res chain seq x y z
N MET A 1 6.64 -62.29 21.35
CA MET A 1 6.96 -61.72 22.69
C MET A 1 5.73 -61.62 23.60
N ARG A 2 4.61 -61.02 23.18
CA ARG A 2 3.41 -60.91 24.03
C ARG A 2 2.81 -62.26 24.48
N THR A 3 2.74 -63.25 23.60
CA THR A 3 2.21 -64.60 23.92
C THR A 3 3.07 -65.36 24.92
N LEU A 4 4.41 -65.26 24.81
CA LEU A 4 5.35 -65.84 25.78
C LEU A 4 5.18 -65.23 27.17
N LEU A 5 4.96 -63.91 27.27
CA LEU A 5 4.70 -63.25 28.56
C LEU A 5 3.40 -63.75 29.20
N VAL A 6 2.35 -63.94 28.40
CA VAL A 6 1.07 -64.48 28.90
C VAL A 6 1.24 -65.91 29.43
N ILE A 7 1.93 -66.77 28.68
CA ILE A 7 2.21 -68.16 29.09
C ILE A 7 3.05 -68.19 30.38
N LEU A 8 4.11 -67.37 30.46
CA LEU A 8 4.95 -67.25 31.66
C LEU A 8 4.13 -66.78 32.88
N MET A 9 3.22 -65.82 32.68
CA MET A 9 2.36 -65.32 33.76
C MET A 9 1.42 -66.40 34.28
N ILE A 10 0.82 -67.21 33.38
CA ILE A 10 -0.05 -68.32 33.76
C ILE A 10 0.74 -69.37 34.56
N ILE A 11 1.94 -69.75 34.10
CA ILE A 11 2.81 -70.70 34.81
C ILE A 11 3.16 -70.17 36.21
N MET A 12 3.45 -68.87 36.33
CA MET A 12 3.77 -68.23 37.60
C MET A 12 2.59 -68.22 38.58
N VAL A 13 1.38 -67.97 38.09
CA VAL A 13 0.16 -68.03 38.91
C VAL A 13 -0.10 -69.45 39.40
N ILE A 14 0.05 -70.46 38.52
CA ILE A 14 -0.11 -71.88 38.91
C ILE A 14 0.91 -72.26 39.98
N ALA A 15 2.18 -71.86 39.83
CA ALA A 15 3.22 -72.13 40.82
C ALA A 15 2.90 -71.51 42.18
N LEU A 16 2.43 -70.26 42.22
CA LEU A 16 1.99 -69.60 43.45
C LEU A 16 0.83 -70.33 44.14
N VAL A 17 -0.16 -70.79 43.36
CA VAL A 17 -1.31 -71.54 43.89
C VAL A 17 -0.86 -72.87 44.49
N VAL A 18 0.02 -73.61 43.81
CA VAL A 18 0.56 -74.89 44.33
C VAL A 18 1.34 -74.68 45.63
N ILE A 19 2.21 -73.67 45.69
CA ILE A 19 2.96 -73.33 46.90
C ILE A 19 2.01 -72.98 48.05
N ALA A 20 0.97 -72.22 47.77
CA ALA A 20 0.02 -71.80 48.80
C ALA A 20 -0.94 -72.93 49.25
N LEU A 21 -1.20 -73.94 48.42
CA LEU A 21 -1.94 -75.15 48.82
C LEU A 21 -1.09 -76.11 49.65
N LEU A 22 0.20 -76.23 49.34
CA LEU A 22 1.13 -77.07 50.08
C LEU A 22 1.52 -76.45 51.43
N ASN A 23 1.53 -75.12 51.50
CA ASN A 23 1.84 -74.40 52.73
C ASN A 23 0.57 -74.19 53.56
N SER A 24 0.43 -74.97 54.63
CA SER A 24 -0.63 -74.81 55.64
C SER A 24 -0.18 -73.98 56.84
N ASP A 25 0.89 -73.19 56.68
CA ASP A 25 1.45 -72.46 57.81
C ASP A 25 0.48 -71.36 58.26
N VAL A 26 0.23 -71.39 59.56
CA VAL A 26 -0.58 -70.38 60.23
C VAL A 26 0.34 -69.21 60.56
N VAL A 27 -0.01 -68.03 60.05
CA VAL A 27 0.76 -66.80 60.26
C VAL A 27 -0.07 -65.85 61.11
N THR A 28 0.56 -65.31 62.14
CA THR A 28 -0.06 -64.27 62.99
C THR A 28 0.08 -62.94 62.29
N VAL A 29 -1.03 -62.35 61.88
CA VAL A 29 -1.06 -61.03 61.26
C VAL A 29 -1.38 -60.00 62.34
N ASN A 30 -0.46 -59.06 62.55
CA ASN A 30 -0.64 -57.93 63.45
C ASN A 30 -1.29 -56.78 62.69
N TYR A 31 -2.57 -56.56 62.98
CA TYR A 31 -3.32 -55.41 62.50
C TYR A 31 -3.18 -54.24 63.48
N LEU A 32 -3.56 -53.04 63.03
CA LEU A 32 -3.46 -51.81 63.82
C LEU A 32 -4.23 -51.85 65.15
N PHE A 33 -5.25 -52.72 65.26
CA PHE A 33 -6.15 -52.84 66.41
C PHE A 33 -6.23 -54.27 67.00
N GLY A 34 -5.35 -55.19 66.61
CA GLY A 34 -5.39 -56.56 67.14
C GLY A 34 -4.53 -57.55 66.38
N GLN A 35 -4.47 -58.78 66.89
CA GLN A 35 -3.71 -59.88 66.30
C GLN A 35 -4.66 -61.03 65.99
N ILE A 36 -4.57 -61.58 64.77
CA ILE A 36 -5.37 -62.74 64.36
C ILE A 36 -4.44 -63.75 63.70
N THR A 37 -4.63 -65.02 64.00
CA THR A 37 -3.95 -66.14 63.35
C THR A 37 -4.77 -66.59 62.15
N LEU A 38 -4.18 -66.48 60.95
CA LEU A 38 -4.81 -66.91 59.70
C LEU A 38 -3.85 -67.83 58.94
N ASN A 39 -4.41 -68.72 58.13
CA ASN A 39 -3.58 -69.47 57.18
C ASN A 39 -3.03 -68.48 56.14
N LEU A 40 -1.73 -68.61 55.81
CA LEU A 40 -1.02 -67.81 54.82
C LEU A 40 -1.78 -67.70 53.49
N PHE A 41 -2.40 -68.80 53.03
CA PHE A 41 -3.21 -68.80 51.81
C PHE A 41 -4.30 -67.71 51.83
N THR A 42 -5.01 -67.57 52.96
CA THR A 42 -6.09 -66.59 53.13
C THR A 42 -5.57 -65.16 52.98
N VAL A 43 -4.39 -64.87 53.53
CA VAL A 43 -3.76 -63.55 53.47
C VAL A 43 -3.38 -63.20 52.03
N ILE A 44 -2.78 -64.16 51.31
CA ILE A 44 -2.41 -63.99 49.90
C ILE A 44 -3.66 -63.82 49.03
N LEU A 45 -4.71 -64.61 49.27
CA LEU A 45 -5.95 -64.53 48.51
C LEU A 45 -6.59 -63.14 48.59
N TRP A 46 -6.71 -62.59 49.80
CA TRP A 46 -7.24 -61.24 49.99
C TRP A 46 -6.32 -60.16 49.38
N SER A 47 -5.01 -60.29 49.52
CA SER A 47 -4.04 -59.34 48.93
C SER A 47 -4.15 -59.27 47.40
N VAL A 48 -4.23 -60.42 46.73
CA VAL A 48 -4.41 -60.47 45.28
C VAL A 48 -5.77 -59.92 44.88
N LEU A 49 -6.83 -60.26 45.62
CA LEU A 49 -8.18 -59.75 45.37
C LEU A 49 -8.22 -58.21 45.46
N PHE A 50 -7.69 -57.63 46.53
CA PHE A 50 -7.60 -56.18 46.70
C PHE A 50 -6.69 -55.53 45.66
N GLY A 51 -5.61 -56.19 45.24
CA GLY A 51 -4.74 -55.72 44.17
C GLY A 51 -5.48 -55.60 42.84
N VAL A 52 -6.25 -56.62 42.46
CA VAL A 52 -7.06 -56.60 41.21
C VAL A 52 -8.14 -55.52 41.29
N VAL A 53 -8.87 -55.43 42.42
CA VAL A 53 -9.90 -54.41 42.62
C VAL A 53 -9.31 -53.00 42.57
N GLY A 54 -8.16 -52.76 43.22
CA GLY A 54 -7.49 -51.47 43.17
C GLY A 54 -7.04 -51.11 41.74
N MET A 55 -6.52 -52.09 41.00
CA MET A 55 -6.06 -51.88 39.63
C MET A 55 -7.20 -51.56 38.67
N THR A 56 -8.37 -52.20 38.82
CA THR A 56 -9.55 -51.89 37.99
C THR A 56 -10.08 -50.49 38.26
N PHE A 57 -10.21 -50.08 39.53
CA PHE A 57 -10.59 -48.70 39.87
C PHE A 57 -9.61 -47.67 39.31
N PHE A 58 -8.29 -47.93 39.43
CA PHE A 58 -7.27 -47.05 38.87
C PHE A 58 -7.34 -46.94 37.34
N MET A 59 -7.59 -48.06 36.64
CA MET A 59 -7.79 -48.06 35.19
C MET A 59 -9.01 -47.23 34.77
N ILE A 60 -10.14 -47.38 35.48
CA ILE A 60 -11.36 -46.63 35.19
C ILE A 60 -11.12 -45.13 35.41
N TYR A 61 -10.52 -44.75 36.54
CA TYR A 61 -10.18 -43.35 36.84
C TYR A 61 -9.29 -42.74 35.74
N ARG A 62 -8.21 -43.44 35.36
CA ARG A 62 -7.31 -42.99 34.30
C ARG A 62 -8.00 -42.91 32.93
N SER A 63 -8.89 -43.84 32.63
CA SER A 63 -9.67 -43.86 31.39
C SER A 63 -10.58 -42.64 31.28
N ILE A 64 -11.31 -42.32 32.35
CA ILE A 64 -12.19 -41.15 32.41
C ILE A 64 -11.38 -39.86 32.25
N HIS A 65 -10.28 -39.73 32.99
CA HIS A 65 -9.41 -38.55 32.91
C HIS A 65 -8.84 -38.33 31.50
N ASN A 66 -8.38 -39.41 30.85
CA ASN A 66 -7.86 -39.35 29.49
C ASN A 66 -8.96 -39.06 28.46
N TYR A 67 -10.17 -39.58 28.66
CA TYR A 67 -11.30 -39.34 27.75
C TYR A 67 -11.70 -37.86 27.74
N ILE A 68 -11.84 -37.25 28.92
CA ILE A 68 -12.18 -35.83 29.07
C ILE A 68 -11.13 -34.94 28.38
N LYS A 69 -9.84 -35.24 28.57
CA LYS A 69 -8.75 -34.49 27.94
C LYS A 69 -8.77 -34.61 26.42
N THR A 70 -9.10 -35.78 25.89
CA THR A 70 -9.14 -36.00 24.44
C THR A 70 -10.33 -35.28 23.81
N GLU A 71 -11.46 -35.21 24.50
CA GLU A 71 -12.64 -34.51 24.00
C GLU A 71 -12.44 -32.98 23.98
N SER A 72 -11.86 -32.42 25.05
CA SER A 72 -11.56 -30.99 25.11
C SER A 72 -10.55 -30.56 24.04
N GLU A 73 -9.51 -31.36 23.79
CA GLU A 73 -8.55 -31.12 22.70
C GLU A 73 -9.23 -31.17 21.32
N ARG A 74 -10.17 -32.10 21.11
CA ARG A 74 -10.95 -32.19 19.86
C ARG A 74 -11.89 -31.00 19.69
N ALA A 75 -12.56 -30.57 20.75
CA ALA A 75 -13.43 -29.40 20.74
C ALA A 75 -12.64 -28.13 20.42
N LEU A 76 -11.51 -27.92 21.10
CA LEU A 76 -10.61 -26.79 20.87
C LEU A 76 -10.08 -26.78 19.42
N LYS A 77 -9.69 -27.94 18.89
CA LYS A 77 -9.24 -28.06 17.50
C LYS A 77 -10.33 -27.68 16.50
N LYS A 78 -11.58 -28.07 16.74
CA LYS A 78 -12.71 -27.65 15.89
C LYS A 78 -12.96 -26.16 15.95
N GLU A 79 -12.89 -25.56 17.15
CA GLU A 79 -13.04 -24.12 17.31
C GLU A 79 -11.93 -23.35 16.58
N LEU A 80 -10.67 -23.79 16.72
CA LEU A 80 -9.53 -23.19 16.01
C LEU A 80 -9.67 -23.28 14.50
N LEU A 81 -10.10 -24.44 13.97
CA LEU A 81 -10.35 -24.60 12.54
C LEU A 81 -11.49 -23.71 12.05
N HIS A 82 -12.54 -23.53 12.85
CA HIS A 82 -13.63 -22.64 12.51
C HIS A 82 -13.16 -21.18 12.46
N ARG A 83 -12.41 -20.73 13.48
CA ARG A 83 -11.82 -19.38 13.53
C ARG A 83 -10.88 -19.13 12.36
N LEU A 84 -10.02 -20.10 12.03
CA LEU A 84 -9.13 -20.02 10.86
C LEU A 84 -9.91 -19.78 9.57
N LYS A 85 -10.97 -20.56 9.35
CA LYS A 85 -11.80 -20.42 8.16
C LYS A 85 -12.49 -19.06 8.10
N THR A 86 -13.03 -18.57 9.23
CA THR A 86 -13.65 -17.24 9.29
C THR A 86 -12.64 -16.14 8.97
N LEU A 87 -11.43 -16.21 9.56
CA LEU A 87 -10.37 -15.24 9.28
C LEU A 87 -9.93 -15.28 7.81
N GLU A 88 -9.85 -16.46 7.21
CA GLU A 88 -9.48 -16.62 5.80
C GLU A 88 -10.55 -16.01 4.87
N ASP A 89 -11.83 -16.22 5.18
CA ASP A 89 -12.95 -15.62 4.44
C ASP A 89 -12.96 -14.08 4.60
N GLU A 90 -12.75 -13.55 5.81
CA GLU A 90 -12.64 -12.11 6.07
C GLU A 90 -11.46 -11.49 5.30
N ASN A 91 -10.30 -12.13 5.34
CA ASN A 91 -9.10 -11.63 4.65
C ASN A 91 -9.31 -11.61 3.13
N ARG A 92 -9.98 -12.63 2.58
CA ARG A 92 -10.33 -12.68 1.15
C ARG A 92 -11.32 -11.58 0.76
N GLN A 93 -12.28 -11.24 1.63
CA GLN A 93 -13.19 -10.12 1.40
C GLN A 93 -12.45 -8.79 1.39
N LEU A 94 -11.59 -8.57 2.39
CA LEU A 94 -10.77 -7.37 2.49
C LEU A 94 -9.83 -7.20 1.29
N GLU A 95 -9.16 -8.27 0.85
CA GLU A 95 -8.34 -8.25 -0.37
C GLU A 95 -9.17 -7.86 -1.61
N GLY A 96 -10.41 -8.36 -1.69
CA GLY A 96 -11.37 -7.99 -2.73
C GLY A 96 -11.70 -6.50 -2.71
N GLU A 97 -12.09 -5.96 -1.56
CA GLU A 97 -12.39 -4.53 -1.39
C GLU A 97 -11.19 -3.65 -1.71
N LEU A 98 -9.99 -4.04 -1.25
CA LEU A 98 -8.75 -3.31 -1.50
C LEU A 98 -8.42 -3.28 -3.00
N SER A 99 -8.65 -4.37 -3.72
CA SER A 99 -8.46 -4.44 -5.16
C SER A 99 -9.43 -3.54 -5.93
N MET A 100 -10.69 -3.43 -5.47
CA MET A 100 -11.69 -2.55 -6.07
C MET A 100 -11.34 -1.08 -5.83
N LEU A 101 -11.00 -0.71 -4.60
CA LEU A 101 -10.55 0.64 -4.25
C LEU A 101 -9.30 1.07 -5.03
N GLN A 102 -8.36 0.15 -5.24
CA GLN A 102 -7.19 0.42 -6.06
C GLN A 102 -7.56 0.69 -7.53
N ARG A 103 -8.51 -0.05 -8.09
CA ARG A 103 -9.02 0.18 -9.46
C ARG A 103 -9.71 1.53 -9.56
N GLU A 104 -10.59 1.86 -8.60
CA GLU A 104 -11.27 3.16 -8.57
C GLU A 104 -10.28 4.32 -8.48
N LYS A 105 -9.28 4.23 -7.60
CA LYS A 105 -8.22 5.24 -7.49
C LYS A 105 -7.43 5.40 -8.79
N LYS A 106 -7.12 4.30 -9.48
CA LYS A 106 -6.43 4.35 -10.78
C LYS A 106 -7.28 5.04 -11.84
N LEU A 107 -8.57 4.67 -11.94
CA LEU A 107 -9.50 5.29 -12.88
C LEU A 107 -9.70 6.78 -12.59
N ALA A 108 -9.83 7.16 -11.32
CA ALA A 108 -9.92 8.56 -10.92
C ALA A 108 -8.64 9.33 -11.27
N ALA A 109 -7.46 8.75 -11.01
CA ALA A 109 -6.19 9.37 -11.37
C ALA A 109 -6.01 9.50 -12.89
N GLU A 110 -6.47 8.52 -13.66
CA GLU A 110 -6.45 8.56 -15.12
C GLU A 110 -7.38 9.64 -15.68
N LYS A 111 -8.60 9.77 -15.14
CA LYS A 111 -9.51 10.87 -15.49
C LYS A 111 -8.90 12.23 -15.20
N ILE A 112 -8.36 12.42 -13.99
CA ILE A 112 -7.68 13.68 -13.61
C ILE A 112 -6.54 13.99 -14.58
N ARG A 113 -5.74 12.99 -14.96
CA ARG A 113 -4.65 13.18 -15.93
C ARG A 113 -5.17 13.57 -17.31
N ALA A 114 -6.22 12.91 -17.80
CA ALA A 114 -6.83 13.22 -19.09
C ALA A 114 -7.41 14.63 -19.12
N ASP A 115 -8.10 15.06 -18.07
CA ASP A 115 -8.64 16.42 -17.94
C ASP A 115 -7.52 17.47 -17.93
N LEU A 116 -6.44 17.18 -17.20
CA LEU A 116 -5.28 18.07 -17.09
C LEU A 116 -4.49 18.17 -18.41
N GLU A 117 -4.39 17.07 -19.16
CA GLU A 117 -3.83 17.08 -20.52
C GLU A 117 -4.71 17.87 -21.50
N ALA A 118 -6.04 17.73 -21.41
CA ALA A 118 -6.98 18.48 -22.24
C ALA A 118 -6.90 19.99 -21.94
N GLU A 119 -6.82 20.38 -20.67
CA GLU A 119 -6.65 21.78 -20.27
C GLU A 119 -5.30 22.34 -20.74
N LYS A 120 -4.22 21.57 -20.58
CA LYS A 120 -2.89 21.93 -21.10
C LYS A 120 -2.91 22.16 -22.62
N ASN A 121 -3.59 21.30 -23.38
CA ASN A 121 -3.70 21.44 -24.83
C ASN A 121 -4.51 22.69 -25.21
N LYS A 122 -5.63 22.97 -24.52
CA LYS A 122 -6.41 24.20 -24.73
C LYS A 122 -5.57 25.46 -24.48
N LEU A 123 -4.85 25.50 -23.36
CA LEU A 123 -3.97 26.63 -23.03
C LEU A 123 -2.84 26.79 -24.04
N LYS A 124 -2.30 25.68 -24.55
CA LYS A 124 -1.26 25.71 -25.59
C LYS A 124 -1.81 26.28 -26.91
N ASP A 125 -3.01 25.87 -27.31
CA ASP A 125 -3.66 26.38 -28.51
C ASP A 125 -4.01 27.87 -28.38
N GLU A 126 -4.48 28.29 -27.22
CA GLU A 126 -4.78 29.70 -26.94
C GLU A 126 -3.51 30.56 -26.92
N LEU A 127 -2.42 30.06 -26.33
CA LEU A 127 -1.12 30.72 -26.39
C LEU A 127 -0.61 30.85 -27.83
N ALA A 128 -0.78 29.81 -28.66
CA ALA A 128 -0.40 29.85 -30.06
C ALA A 128 -1.24 30.87 -30.86
N ARG A 129 -2.54 31.00 -30.56
CA ARG A 129 -3.39 32.04 -31.15
C ARG A 129 -2.94 33.44 -30.75
N GLN A 130 -2.71 33.68 -29.47
CA GLN A 130 -2.21 34.98 -28.99
C GLN A 130 -0.87 35.35 -29.60
N GLN A 131 0.05 34.39 -29.73
CA GLN A 131 1.33 34.61 -30.42
C GLN A 131 1.12 34.97 -31.88
N LYS A 132 0.25 34.25 -32.60
CA LYS A 132 -0.06 34.56 -33.99
C LYS A 132 -0.69 35.95 -34.16
N GLU A 133 -1.64 36.31 -33.30
CA GLU A 133 -2.26 37.65 -33.30
C GLU A 133 -1.21 38.74 -33.04
N ARG A 134 -0.33 38.54 -32.06
CA ARG A 134 0.79 39.44 -31.78
C ARG A 134 1.75 39.56 -32.97
N ASP A 135 2.09 38.45 -33.62
CA ASP A 135 2.97 38.45 -34.79
C ASP A 135 2.31 39.15 -35.99
N GLU A 136 1.00 38.98 -36.18
CA GLU A 136 0.22 39.69 -37.20
C GLU A 136 0.12 41.20 -36.91
N GLU A 137 -0.10 41.60 -35.66
CA GLU A 137 -0.08 43.01 -35.24
C GLU A 137 1.29 43.64 -35.44
N VAL A 138 2.37 42.92 -35.09
CA VAL A 138 3.74 43.36 -35.36
C VAL A 138 3.98 43.48 -36.87
N ALA A 139 3.54 42.53 -37.68
CA ALA A 139 3.67 42.62 -39.13
C ALA A 139 2.89 43.80 -39.74
N ARG A 140 1.67 44.09 -39.24
CA ARG A 140 0.87 45.24 -39.67
C ARG A 140 1.54 46.56 -39.30
N SER A 141 2.00 46.70 -38.06
CA SER A 141 2.71 47.91 -37.63
C SER A 141 4.01 48.13 -38.40
N LEU A 142 4.75 47.07 -38.73
CA LEU A 142 5.94 47.16 -39.59
C LEU A 142 5.59 47.61 -41.03
N ALA A 143 4.51 47.09 -41.60
CA ALA A 143 4.05 47.49 -42.93
C ALA A 143 3.55 48.94 -42.97
N GLU A 144 2.85 49.41 -41.93
CA GLU A 144 2.45 50.80 -41.78
C GLU A 144 3.68 51.72 -41.71
N LEU A 145 4.67 51.38 -40.89
CA LEU A 145 5.93 52.13 -40.80
C LEU A 145 6.70 52.16 -42.14
N GLU A 146 6.64 51.08 -42.92
CA GLU A 146 7.26 51.04 -44.25
C GLU A 146 6.54 51.94 -45.26
N LEU A 147 5.20 51.99 -45.23
CA LEU A 147 4.41 52.93 -46.03
C LEU A 147 4.69 54.38 -45.63
N GLU A 148 4.74 54.68 -44.33
CA GLU A 148 5.10 56.02 -43.83
C GLU A 148 6.50 56.42 -44.29
N LYS A 149 7.48 55.50 -44.20
CA LYS A 149 8.85 55.75 -44.68
C LYS A 149 8.87 56.04 -46.18
N ASN A 150 8.13 55.30 -47.00
CA ASN A 150 8.06 55.53 -48.44
C ASN A 150 7.39 56.87 -48.77
N ALA A 151 6.34 57.25 -48.04
CA ALA A 151 5.68 58.54 -48.20
C ALA A 151 6.61 59.71 -47.84
N ILE A 152 7.41 59.57 -46.79
CA ILE A 152 8.44 60.56 -46.42
C ILE A 152 9.48 60.67 -47.55
N GLU A 153 9.97 59.55 -48.09
CA GLU A 153 10.94 59.57 -49.19
C GLU A 153 10.35 60.23 -50.46
N GLU A 154 9.07 60.02 -50.76
CA GLU A 154 8.38 60.68 -51.86
C GLU A 154 8.24 62.19 -51.63
N LEU A 155 7.90 62.61 -50.41
CA LEU A 155 7.88 64.03 -50.03
C LEU A 155 9.27 64.66 -50.17
N GLU A 156 10.34 63.98 -49.76
CA GLU A 156 11.72 64.45 -49.94
C GLU A 156 12.08 64.60 -51.44
N ARG A 157 11.62 63.69 -52.30
CA ARG A 157 11.80 63.80 -53.76
C ARG A 157 11.04 65.00 -54.34
N LEU A 158 9.79 65.18 -53.96
CA LEU A 158 8.97 66.32 -54.38
C LEU A 158 9.54 67.66 -53.86
N GLU A 159 10.05 67.70 -52.64
CA GLU A 159 10.76 68.87 -52.11
C GLU A 159 12.05 69.14 -52.89
N GLY A 160 12.80 68.09 -53.26
CA GLY A 160 13.95 68.18 -54.15
C GLY A 160 13.61 68.73 -55.54
N GLU A 161 12.50 68.28 -56.13
CA GLU A 161 11.99 68.76 -57.42
C GLU A 161 11.47 70.20 -57.35
N LEU A 162 10.71 70.54 -56.31
CA LEU A 162 10.25 71.90 -56.05
C LEU A 162 11.44 72.85 -55.85
N ASN A 163 12.48 72.43 -55.13
CA ASN A 163 13.71 73.21 -54.98
C ASN A 163 14.48 73.37 -56.30
N ARG A 164 14.43 72.38 -57.21
CA ARG A 164 14.96 72.53 -58.58
C ARG A 164 14.12 73.51 -59.40
N GLN A 165 12.78 73.44 -59.33
CA GLN A 165 11.90 74.41 -59.99
C GLN A 165 12.08 75.83 -59.44
N ILE A 166 12.28 76.00 -58.13
CA ILE A 166 12.61 77.29 -57.52
C ILE A 166 13.99 77.78 -58.00
N LYS A 167 14.97 76.90 -58.20
CA LYS A 167 16.26 77.25 -58.82
C LYS A 167 16.12 77.62 -60.30
N GLU A 168 15.29 76.92 -61.06
CA GLU A 168 15.03 77.21 -62.47
C GLU A 168 14.22 78.50 -62.63
N HIS A 169 13.24 78.78 -61.76
CA HIS A 169 12.56 80.07 -61.69
C HIS A 169 13.48 81.20 -61.19
N LYS A 170 14.41 80.93 -60.28
CA LYS A 170 15.48 81.89 -59.90
C LYS A 170 16.53 82.10 -60.98
N HIS A 171 16.56 81.29 -62.04
CA HIS A 171 17.44 81.48 -63.18
C HIS A 171 16.74 82.08 -64.41
N ALA A 172 15.43 82.34 -64.35
CA ALA A 172 14.65 82.97 -65.42
C ALA A 172 14.30 84.46 -65.17
N GLU A 173 14.44 84.97 -63.95
CA GLU A 173 14.32 86.41 -63.68
C GLU A 173 15.58 86.96 -62.99
N THR A 174 16.39 87.60 -63.83
CA THR A 174 17.13 88.84 -63.60
C THR A 174 18.20 88.89 -62.51
N GLY A 175 19.38 89.32 -62.95
CA GLY A 175 20.47 89.71 -62.09
C GLY A 175 20.22 90.96 -61.24
N GLU A 176 21.29 91.25 -60.50
CA GLU A 176 21.60 92.45 -59.72
C GLU A 176 21.12 92.54 -58.26
N THR A 177 22.16 92.56 -57.39
CA THR A 177 22.35 93.37 -56.18
C THR A 177 21.52 93.03 -54.92
N VAL A 178 22.09 92.42 -53.86
CA VAL A 178 23.08 92.90 -52.85
C VAL A 178 22.37 93.27 -51.52
N LEU A 179 22.78 92.53 -50.46
CA LEU A 179 22.91 92.88 -49.03
C LEU A 179 21.72 92.73 -48.04
N PRO A 180 22.02 92.53 -46.73
CA PRO A 180 21.59 91.36 -45.97
C PRO A 180 20.66 91.73 -44.81
N LEU A 181 19.95 90.76 -44.23
CA LEU A 181 19.34 90.92 -42.91
C LEU A 181 19.31 89.61 -42.12
N GLU A 182 20.33 89.51 -41.29
CA GLU A 182 20.43 88.81 -40.02
C GLU A 182 19.12 88.74 -39.22
N LYS A 183 18.61 87.53 -38.93
CA LYS A 183 17.77 87.27 -37.74
C LYS A 183 18.06 85.89 -37.14
N LYS A 184 18.95 85.93 -36.16
CA LYS A 184 18.85 85.33 -34.81
C LYS A 184 18.28 83.91 -34.71
N GLY A 185 19.18 83.01 -34.34
CA GLY A 185 18.86 81.74 -33.71
C GLY A 185 18.05 81.93 -32.42
N ILE A 186 17.03 81.08 -32.27
CA ILE A 186 16.12 81.00 -31.12
C ILE A 186 16.50 79.82 -30.20
N PHE A 187 17.60 79.12 -30.46
CA PHE A 187 18.15 78.13 -29.52
C PHE A 187 19.05 78.79 -28.49
N ASP A 188 18.43 79.48 -27.53
CA ASP A 188 19.06 79.85 -26.26
C ASP A 188 18.09 79.65 -25.09
N PHE A 189 17.52 78.44 -24.99
CA PHE A 189 16.68 78.05 -23.85
C PHE A 189 16.85 76.57 -23.53
N LEU A 190 18.01 76.20 -22.95
CA LEU A 190 18.17 75.11 -21.99
C LEU A 190 19.62 75.04 -21.50
N LYS A 191 20.02 76.04 -20.71
CA LYS A 191 21.12 75.91 -19.77
C LYS A 191 20.69 76.49 -18.42
N ARG A 192 20.63 75.59 -17.43
CA ARG A 192 20.38 75.77 -15.99
C ARG A 192 18.93 75.98 -15.54
N GLY A 193 18.51 75.04 -14.69
CA GLY A 193 17.31 75.05 -13.85
C GLY A 193 17.03 73.65 -13.39
#